data_AF-A0A920SL06-F1
#
_entry.id   AF-A0A920SL06-F1
#
_cell.length_a   1.000
_cell.length_b   1.000
_cell.length_c   1.000
_cell.angle_alpha   90.00
_cell.angle_beta   90.00
_cell.angle_gamma   90.00
#
_symmetry.space_group_name_H-M   'P 1'
#
loop_
_entity.id
_entity.type
_entity.pdbx_description
1 polymer ?
#
loop_
_entity_poly.entity_id
_entity_poly.type
_entity_poly.pdbx_seq_one_letter_code
_entity_poly.pdbx_strand_id
1 'polypeptide(L)' 'MGFDREQSHEGSTTSFSIMDREGNVVACTPTHGGAFGTGVVVGNTGNTFNNGTRIGSTSPYTEHVN' A
#
# COMPACT_ATOMS: atom_id res chain seq x y z
N MET A 1 13.46 -7.27 -23.50
CA MET A 1 13.38 -6.10 -22.59
C MET A 1 12.24 -6.41 -21.64
N GLY A 2 12.57 -6.86 -20.43
CA GLY A 2 11.58 -7.40 -19.50
C GLY A 2 10.67 -6.30 -18.98
N PHE A 3 9.36 -6.56 -18.92
CA PHE A 3 8.43 -5.73 -18.19
C PHE A 3 8.86 -5.74 -16.71
N ASP A 4 9.37 -4.61 -16.20
CA ASP A 4 9.58 -4.41 -14.77
C ASP A 4 8.21 -4.48 -14.10
N ARG A 5 7.86 -5.69 -13.64
CA ARG A 5 6.67 -5.88 -12.83
C ARG A 5 6.89 -5.14 -11.52
N GLU A 6 5.92 -4.32 -11.15
CA GLU A 6 5.89 -3.71 -9.83
C GLU A 6 6.02 -4.79 -8.75
N GLN A 7 7.12 -4.72 -7.98
CA GLN A 7 7.43 -5.65 -6.89
C GLN A 7 6.75 -5.17 -5.61
N SER A 8 5.85 -5.98 -5.06
CA SER A 8 5.28 -5.73 -3.74
C SER A 8 6.23 -6.27 -2.68
N HIS A 9 6.60 -5.43 -1.71
CA HIS A 9 7.38 -5.82 -0.54
C HIS A 9 6.45 -6.07 0.63
N GLU A 10 6.53 -7.26 1.23
CA GLU A 10 5.75 -7.58 2.43
C GLU A 10 6.14 -6.70 3.63
N GLY A 11 5.22 -6.53 4.58
CA GLY A 11 5.53 -5.94 5.89
C GLY A 11 5.68 -4.42 5.94
N SER A 12 5.33 -3.69 4.88
CA SER A 12 5.40 -2.22 4.86
C SER A 12 4.11 -1.55 5.34
N THR A 13 3.88 -1.60 6.65
CA THR A 13 2.76 -0.93 7.31
C THR A 13 3.26 -0.23 8.58
N THR A 14 2.58 0.82 9.01
CA THR A 14 2.82 1.46 10.31
C THR A 14 1.60 1.22 11.19
N SER A 15 1.79 0.98 12.48
CA SER A 15 0.68 0.89 13.43
C SER A 15 0.89 1.89 14.56
N PHE A 16 -0.21 2.51 15.00
CA PHE A 16 -0.22 3.38 16.16
C PHE A 16 -1.54 3.28 16.91
N SER A 17 -1.48 3.55 18.21
CA SER A 17 -2.64 3.64 19.09
C SER A 17 -2.54 4.88 19.97
N ILE A 18 -3.67 5.53 20.21
CA ILE A 18 -3.77 6.77 20.98
C ILE A 18 -4.97 6.64 21.92
N MET A 19 -4.78 7.06 23.18
CA MET A 19 -5.83 7.20 24.18
C MET A 19 -5.81 8.63 24.71
N ASP A 20 -6.98 9.26 24.83
CA ASP A 20 -7.12 10.57 25.47
C ASP A 20 -7.44 10.48 26.98
N ARG A 21 -7.60 11.62 27.64
CA ARG A 21 -7.86 11.67 29.10
C ARG A 21 -9.27 11.23 29.50
N GLU A 22 -10.22 11.25 28.57
CA GLU A 22 -11.60 10.81 28.80
C GLU A 22 -11.74 9.30 28.60
N GLY A 23 -10.68 8.64 28.12
CA GLY A 23 -10.64 7.21 27.88
C GLY A 23 -11.07 6.81 26.47
N ASN A 24 -11.21 7.76 25.54
CA ASN A 24 -11.44 7.42 24.13
C ASN A 24 -10.17 6.83 23.53
N VAL A 25 -10.33 5.80 22.67
CA VAL A 25 -9.20 5.07 22.09
C VAL A 25 -9.33 4.97 20.58
N VAL A 26 -8.22 5.20 19.87
CA VAL A 26 -8.08 4.92 18.43
C VAL A 26 -6.88 4.00 18.23
N ALA A 27 -7.08 2.94 17.45
CA ALA A 27 -6.01 2.09 16.92
C ALA A 27 -6.08 2.11 15.39
N CYS A 28 -4.95 2.40 14.74
CA CYS A 28 -4.89 2.55 13.29
C CYS A 28 -3.63 1.87 12.73
N THR A 29 -3.79 1.21 11.58
CA THR A 29 -2.70 0.54 10.86
C THR A 29 -2.74 0.96 9.39
N PRO A 30 -2.26 2.17 9.05
CA PRO A 30 -2.21 2.65 7.66
C PRO A 30 -1.12 1.95 6.84
N THR A 31 -1.40 1.72 5.56
CA THR A 31 -0.48 1.08 4.62
C THR A 31 -0.59 1.68 3.21
N HIS A 32 0.54 1.70 2.49
CA HIS A 32 0.58 1.93 1.04
C HIS A 32 0.49 0.62 0.22
N GLY A 33 0.32 -0.52 0.90
CA GLY A 33 0.50 -1.86 0.36
C GLY A 33 1.90 -2.37 0.65
N GLY A 34 2.84 -2.22 -0.30
CA GLY A 34 4.27 -2.51 -0.12
C GLY A 34 5.15 -1.28 -0.28
N ALA A 35 6.23 -1.16 0.50
CA ALA A 35 7.19 -0.05 0.52
C ALA A 35 6.57 1.33 0.16
N PHE A 36 6.90 1.88 -1.01
CA PHE A 36 6.40 3.18 -1.51
C PHE A 36 5.17 3.04 -2.44
N GLY A 37 4.40 1.96 -2.31
CA GLY A 37 3.28 1.62 -3.19
C GLY A 37 3.76 1.35 -4.61
N THR A 38 3.17 2.04 -5.59
CA THR A 38 3.56 1.92 -7.01
C THR A 38 4.87 2.61 -7.36
N GLY A 39 5.41 3.44 -6.46
CA GLY A 39 6.55 4.32 -6.74
C GLY A 39 6.22 5.51 -7.64
N VAL A 40 4.99 5.63 -8.16
CA VAL A 40 4.55 6.78 -8.96
C VAL A 40 4.20 7.94 -8.04
N VAL A 41 4.91 9.05 -8.18
CA VAL A 41 4.66 10.30 -7.44
C VAL A 41 3.51 11.08 -8.08
N VAL A 42 2.58 11.56 -7.26
CA VAL A 42 1.45 12.38 -7.71
C VAL A 42 1.93 13.79 -7.99
N GLY A 43 2.23 14.10 -9.26
CA GLY A 43 2.71 15.42 -9.67
C GLY A 43 3.90 15.88 -8.83
N ASN A 44 3.81 17.08 -8.25
CA ASN A 44 4.84 17.66 -7.38
C ASN A 44 4.51 17.56 -5.87
N THR A 45 3.63 16.63 -5.48
CA THR A 45 3.17 16.52 -4.07
C THR A 45 4.18 15.82 -3.15
N GLY A 46 5.07 14.99 -3.71
CA GLY A 46 5.96 14.12 -2.94
C GLY A 46 5.28 12.86 -2.39
N ASN A 47 3.99 12.65 -2.66
CA ASN A 47 3.26 11.45 -2.26
C ASN A 47 3.22 10.42 -3.39
N THR A 48 3.35 9.14 -3.07
CA THR A 48 3.18 8.03 -4.02
C THR A 48 1.78 7.43 -3.96
N PHE A 49 1.34 6.83 -5.06
CA PHE A 49 0.12 6.01 -5.10
C PHE A 49 0.34 4.66 -4.41
N ASN A 50 -0.69 4.16 -3.73
CA ASN A 50 -0.70 2.83 -3.10
C ASN A 50 -0.82 1.72 -4.16
N ASN A 51 -0.42 0.51 -3.81
CA ASN A 51 -0.56 -0.69 -4.66
C ASN A 51 -1.44 -1.79 -4.04
N GLY A 52 -2.35 -1.41 -3.15
CA GLY A 52 -3.20 -2.34 -2.42
C GLY A 52 -4.18 -3.13 -3.32
N THR A 53 -4.53 -2.62 -4.50
CA THR A 53 -5.40 -3.36 -5.46
C THR A 53 -4.70 -4.55 -6.10
N ARG A 54 -3.38 -4.51 -6.22
CA ARG A 54 -2.55 -5.60 -6.77
C ARG A 54 -2.25 -6.66 -5.72
N ILE A 55 -2.00 -6.24 -4.47
CA ILE A 55 -1.72 -7.13 -3.35
C ILE A 55 -3.00 -7.88 -2.97
N GLY A 56 -3.06 -9.16 -3.37
CA GLY A 56 -4.20 -10.04 -3.10
C GLY A 56 -5.19 -10.21 -4.26
N SER A 57 -4.95 -9.57 -5.40
CA SER A 57 -5.75 -9.82 -6.60
C SER A 57 -5.04 -10.76 -7.56
N THR A 58 -5.60 -11.96 -7.74
CA THR A 58 -5.14 -12.93 -8.74
C THR A 58 -6.23 -13.11 -9.79
N SER A 59 -5.87 -12.87 -11.04
CA SER A 59 -6.73 -13.27 -12.15
C SER A 59 -6.46 -14.74 -12.50
N PRO A 60 -7.50 -15.57 -12.68
CA PRO A 60 -7.32 -16.92 -13.19
C PRO A 60 -6.90 -16.95 -14.67
N TYR A 61 -7.00 -15.81 -15.37
CA TYR A 61 -6.61 -15.66 -16.76
C TYR A 61 -5.19 -15.09 -16.84
N THR A 62 -4.29 -15.81 -17.50
CA THR A 62 -2.85 -15.51 -17.49
C THR A 62 -2.54 -14.19 -18.20
N GLU A 63 -3.39 -13.82 -19.14
CA GLU A 63 -3.29 -12.65 -20.00
C GLU A 63 -4.02 -11.41 -19.46
N HIS A 64 -4.88 -11.57 -18.45
CA HIS A 64 -5.64 -10.49 -17.84
C HIS A 64 -5.26 -10.32 -16.37
N VAL A 65 -4.01 -9.91 -16.13
CA VAL A 65 -3.55 -9.58 -14.78
C VAL A 65 -4.13 -8.23 -14.32
N ASN A 66 -4.51 -8.14 -13.04
CA ASN A 66 -4.90 -6.89 -12.38
C ASN A 66 -3.69 -6.01 -12.06
#